data_AF-Q1PCF2-F1
#
_entry.id   AF-Q1PCF2-F1
#
_cell.length_a   1.000
_cell.length_b   1.000
_cell.length_c   1.000
_cell.angle_alpha   90.00
_cell.angle_beta   90.00
_cell.angle_gamma   90.00
#
_symmetry.space_group_name_H-M   'P 1'
#
loop_
_entity.id
_entity.type
_entity.pdbx_description
1 polymer ?
#
loop_
_entity_poly.entity_id
_entity_poly.type
_entity_poly.pdbx_seq_one_letter_code
_entity_poly.pdbx_strand_id
1 'polypeptide(L)'
;MSSTDSPPEFFFNATVQLRCGTGNVVSSAITNGSGVFSLVVDPRVNTLPLLLSNCRLVVATPLSTCNATLPSVGRLASTLNVVNTSIGGVGGLINVVLGPTSFILNFNLI
;
A
#
# COMPACT_ATOMS: atom_id res chain seq x y z
N MET A 1 3.53 26.78 -20.34
CA MET A 1 2.58 25.70 -19.98
C MET A 1 3.37 24.41 -19.91
N SER A 2 3.64 23.89 -18.71
CA SER A 2 4.06 22.52 -18.42
C SER A 2 4.17 22.40 -16.90
N SER A 3 3.03 22.24 -16.24
CA SER A 3 3.00 21.77 -14.86
C SER A 3 2.84 20.26 -14.97
N THR A 4 3.95 19.55 -14.82
CA THR A 4 3.93 18.10 -14.63
C THR A 4 3.25 17.85 -13.29
N ASP A 5 1.94 17.66 -13.32
CA ASP A 5 1.09 17.29 -12.18
C ASP A 5 1.43 15.85 -11.80
N SER A 6 2.58 15.65 -11.15
CA SER A 6 2.83 14.43 -10.40
C SER A 6 2.09 14.61 -9.07
N PRO A 7 1.09 13.76 -8.73
CA PRO A 7 0.52 13.77 -7.39
C PRO A 7 1.69 13.64 -6.40
N PRO A 8 1.64 14.31 -5.22
CA PRO A 8 2.74 14.22 -4.26
C PRO A 8 3.04 12.74 -4.04
N GLU A 9 4.22 12.31 -4.46
CA GLU A 9 4.61 10.90 -4.55
C GLU A 9 4.63 10.21 -3.17
N PHE A 10 4.36 10.98 -2.11
CA PHE A 10 4.41 10.59 -0.73
C PHE A 10 3.10 10.99 -0.03
N PHE A 11 2.30 9.97 0.29
CA PHE A 11 1.14 10.13 1.18
C PHE A 11 1.65 10.15 2.62
N PHE A 12 1.73 11.32 3.26
CA PHE A 12 2.18 11.43 4.66
C PHE A 12 1.03 11.18 5.63
N ASN A 13 1.27 10.46 6.74
CA ASN A 13 0.25 10.16 7.76
C ASN A 13 -1.04 9.55 7.20
N ALA A 14 -0.92 8.86 6.07
CA ALA A 14 -2.02 8.24 5.37
C ALA A 14 -2.22 6.82 5.88
N THR A 15 -3.45 6.49 6.24
CA THR A 15 -3.82 5.10 6.52
C THR A 15 -3.81 4.32 5.22
N VAL A 16 -2.94 3.32 5.12
CA VAL A 16 -2.89 2.35 4.03
C VAL A 16 -3.36 0.99 4.52
N GLN A 17 -4.12 0.30 3.69
CA GLN A 17 -4.68 -1.02 3.99
C GLN A 17 -4.24 -2.00 2.92
N LEU A 18 -3.62 -3.09 3.33
CA LEU A 18 -3.34 -4.22 2.48
C LEU A 18 -4.62 -5.06 2.34
N ARG A 19 -5.22 -4.99 1.16
CA ARG A 19 -6.47 -5.69 0.86
C ARG A 19 -6.23 -6.85 -0.07
N CYS A 20 -6.67 -8.04 0.32
CA CYS A 20 -6.50 -9.28 -0.43
C CYS A 20 -7.86 -9.86 -0.87
N GLY A 21 -7.88 -10.51 -2.03
CA GLY A 21 -9.07 -11.15 -2.60
C GLY A 21 -10.20 -10.15 -2.89
N THR A 22 -11.38 -10.45 -2.38
CA THR A 22 -12.61 -9.66 -2.54
C THR A 22 -12.62 -8.36 -1.73
N GLY A 23 -11.51 -8.00 -1.07
CA GLY A 23 -11.38 -6.75 -0.31
C GLY A 23 -11.07 -6.93 1.17
N ASN A 24 -10.70 -8.14 1.60
CA ASN A 24 -10.36 -8.45 2.99
C ASN A 24 -9.10 -7.68 3.40
N VAL A 25 -9.18 -6.91 4.48
CA VAL A 25 -8.03 -6.20 5.04
C VAL A 25 -7.19 -7.21 5.82
N VAL A 26 -6.01 -7.52 5.30
CA VAL A 26 -5.06 -8.46 5.95
C VAL A 26 -4.11 -7.72 6.88
N SER A 27 -3.77 -6.49 6.53
CA SER A 27 -2.92 -5.63 7.34
C SER A 27 -3.21 -4.17 7.06
N SER A 28 -2.89 -3.30 8.01
CA SER A 28 -3.05 -1.86 7.86
C SER A 28 -1.87 -1.16 8.52
N ALA A 29 -1.38 -0.11 7.89
CA ALA A 29 -0.26 0.69 8.39
C ALA A 29 -0.56 2.17 8.15
N ILE A 30 0.11 3.02 8.92
CA ILE A 30 0.12 4.47 8.68
C ILE A 30 1.46 4.78 8.03
N THR A 31 1.43 5.48 6.90
CA THR A 31 2.66 5.98 6.28
C THR A 31 3.30 7.03 7.17
N ASN A 32 4.62 6.97 7.29
CA ASN A 32 5.39 7.95 8.04
C ASN A 32 5.49 9.29 7.28
N GLY A 33 6.19 10.26 7.87
CA GLY A 33 6.46 11.57 7.27
C GLY A 33 7.31 11.56 5.98
N SER A 34 7.65 10.38 5.47
CA SER A 34 8.31 10.18 4.16
C SER A 34 7.47 9.34 3.20
N GLY A 35 6.20 9.05 3.52
CA GLY A 35 5.32 8.20 2.70
C GLY A 35 5.64 6.70 2.77
N VAL A 36 6.60 6.30 3.61
CA VAL A 36 7.01 4.90 3.79
C VAL A 36 6.12 4.25 4.83
N PHE A 37 5.70 3.01 4.57
CA PHE A 37 4.92 2.21 5.50
C PHE A 37 5.55 0.82 5.66
N SER A 38 5.19 0.13 6.73
CA SER A 38 5.59 -1.25 6.97
C SER A 38 4.37 -2.04 7.41
N LEU A 39 4.06 -3.10 6.67
CA LEU A 39 2.95 -3.98 6.96
C LEU A 39 3.52 -5.28 7.50
N VAL A 40 2.97 -5.72 8.64
CA VAL A 40 3.25 -7.06 9.16
C VAL A 40 2.14 -7.97 8.67
N VAL A 41 2.53 -9.10 8.10
CA VAL A 41 1.64 -10.14 7.57
C VAL A 41 2.12 -11.48 8.09
N ASP A 42 1.18 -12.34 8.50
CA ASP A 42 1.51 -13.67 8.99
C ASP A 42 1.75 -14.63 7.81
N PRO A 43 3.00 -15.12 7.63
CA PRO A 43 3.32 -16.02 6.52
C PRO A 43 2.64 -17.39 6.62
N ARG A 44 2.06 -17.75 7.78
CA ARG A 44 1.26 -18.99 7.94
C ARG A 44 -0.10 -18.89 7.27
N VAL A 45 -0.64 -17.67 7.18
CA VAL A 45 -1.98 -17.39 6.66
C VAL A 45 -1.90 -16.89 5.23
N ASN A 46 -0.89 -16.07 4.92
CA ASN A 46 -0.71 -15.45 3.61
C ASN A 46 0.71 -15.67 3.10
N THR A 47 0.87 -16.54 2.11
CA THR A 47 2.17 -16.74 1.47
C THR A 47 2.52 -15.56 0.58
N LEU A 48 3.81 -15.24 0.46
CA LEU A 48 4.31 -14.15 -0.38
C LEU A 48 3.74 -14.12 -1.81
N PRO A 49 3.70 -15.24 -2.57
CA PRO A 49 3.12 -15.23 -3.91
C PRO A 49 1.61 -14.95 -3.91
N LEU A 50 0.87 -15.39 -2.89
CA LEU A 50 -0.55 -15.03 -2.72
C LEU A 50 -0.70 -13.53 -2.43
N LEU A 51 0.20 -12.95 -1.64
CA LEU A 51 0.19 -11.52 -1.36
C LEU A 51 0.41 -10.70 -2.63
N LEU A 52 1.36 -11.09 -3.46
CA LEU A 52 1.67 -10.37 -4.71
C LEU A 52 0.59 -10.55 -5.78
N SER A 53 -0.04 -11.71 -5.83
CA SER A 53 -1.03 -12.05 -6.87
C SER A 53 -2.46 -11.66 -6.50
N ASN A 54 -2.77 -11.64 -5.21
CA ASN A 54 -4.13 -11.52 -4.71
C ASN A 54 -4.35 -10.28 -3.84
N CYS A 55 -3.30 -9.53 -3.51
CA CYS A 55 -3.42 -8.33 -2.68
C CYS A 55 -3.01 -7.06 -3.41
N ARG A 56 -3.63 -5.97 -2.96
CA ARG A 56 -3.37 -4.61 -3.40
C ARG A 56 -3.31 -3.72 -2.17
N LEU A 57 -2.39 -2.76 -2.20
CA LEU A 57 -2.36 -1.70 -1.21
C LEU A 57 -3.45 -0.69 -1.57
N VAL A 58 -4.28 -0.30 -0.61
CA VAL A 58 -5.34 0.69 -0.80
C VAL A 58 -5.21 1.78 0.25
N VAL A 59 -5.10 3.03 -0.20
CA VAL A 59 -5.09 4.19 0.67
C VAL A 59 -6.53 4.41 1.18
N ALA A 60 -6.70 4.39 2.50
CA ALA A 60 -7.98 4.63 3.17
C ALA A 60 -8.21 6.09 3.53
N THR A 61 -7.16 6.88 3.52
CA THR A 61 -7.23 8.31 3.75
C THR A 61 -7.85 9.00 2.53
N PRO A 62 -8.78 9.97 2.73
CA PRO A 62 -9.37 10.71 1.63
C PRO A 62 -8.28 11.45 0.86
N LEU A 63 -8.31 11.34 -0.46
CA LEU A 63 -7.29 11.94 -1.32
C LEU A 63 -7.29 13.45 -1.26
N SER A 64 -8.46 14.04 -1.04
CA SER A 64 -8.65 15.47 -0.77
C SER A 64 -7.91 15.95 0.48
N THR A 65 -7.60 15.06 1.43
CA THR A 65 -6.79 15.38 2.61
C THR A 65 -5.30 15.47 2.27
N CYS A 66 -4.85 14.77 1.23
CA CYS A 66 -3.45 14.76 0.80
C CYS A 66 -3.18 15.76 -0.34
N ASN A 67 -4.13 15.96 -1.24
CA ASN A 67 -4.06 16.97 -2.28
C ASN A 67 -5.48 17.39 -2.68
N ALA A 68 -5.81 18.68 -2.52
CA ALA A 68 -7.12 19.22 -2.87
C ALA A 68 -7.46 19.09 -4.38
N THR A 69 -6.45 18.86 -5.23
CA THR A 69 -6.62 18.63 -6.67
C THR A 69 -7.01 17.17 -6.99
N LEU A 70 -6.84 16.24 -6.05
CA LEU A 70 -7.27 14.85 -6.24
C LEU A 70 -8.79 14.72 -6.08
N PRO A 71 -9.43 13.81 -6.82
CA PRO A 71 -10.85 13.54 -6.66
C PRO A 71 -11.19 13.14 -5.21
N SER A 72 -12.24 13.75 -4.67
CA SER A 72 -12.82 13.41 -3.35
C SER A 72 -13.52 12.04 -3.34
N VAL A 73 -13.68 11.43 -4.52
CA VAL A 73 -14.34 10.16 -4.75
C VAL A 73 -13.34 9.18 -5.36
N GLY A 74 -13.31 7.94 -4.86
CA GLY A 74 -12.34 6.92 -5.26
C GLY A 74 -11.21 6.75 -4.25
N ARG A 75 -10.43 5.67 -4.40
CA ARG A 75 -9.30 5.35 -3.52
C ARG A 75 -8.07 5.04 -4.36
N LEU A 76 -6.89 5.41 -3.88
CA LEU A 76 -5.66 5.02 -4.54
C LEU A 76 -5.35 3.57 -4.21
N ALA A 77 -5.15 2.78 -5.26
CA ALA A 77 -4.71 1.42 -5.19
C ALA A 77 -3.30 1.31 -5.77
N SER A 78 -2.47 0.46 -5.19
CA SER A 78 -1.16 0.14 -5.71
C SER A 78 -0.93 -1.36 -5.71
N THR A 79 -0.30 -1.86 -6.77
CA THR A 79 0.29 -3.20 -6.81
C THR A 79 1.55 -3.21 -5.96
N LEU A 80 1.69 -4.27 -5.19
CA LEU A 80 2.83 -4.47 -4.31
C LEU A 80 3.92 -5.19 -5.08
N ASN A 81 5.16 -4.76 -4.86
CA ASN A 81 6.32 -5.49 -5.29
C ASN A 81 7.22 -5.77 -4.10
N VAL A 82 8.01 -6.83 -4.21
CA VAL A 82 9.02 -7.18 -3.22
C VAL A 82 10.19 -6.22 -3.40
N VAL A 83 10.39 -5.36 -2.41
CA VAL A 83 11.53 -4.44 -2.37
C VAL A 83 12.73 -5.15 -1.76
N ASN A 84 12.50 -5.90 -0.67
CA ASN A 84 13.55 -6.64 0.00
C ASN A 84 12.99 -7.87 0.69
N THR A 85 13.81 -8.92 0.79
CA THR A 85 13.52 -10.11 1.61
C THR A 85 14.71 -10.34 2.51
N SER A 86 14.49 -10.24 3.81
CA SER A 86 15.52 -10.52 4.81
C SER A 86 15.12 -11.73 5.64
N ILE A 87 16.07 -12.61 5.89
CA ILE A 87 15.89 -13.71 6.82
C ILE A 87 16.32 -13.16 8.18
N GLY A 88 15.38 -12.96 9.09
CA GLY A 88 15.64 -12.25 10.34
C GLY A 88 14.80 -12.78 11.50
N GLY A 89 15.45 -13.51 12.40
CA GLY A 89 14.87 -14.03 13.64
C GLY A 89 15.42 -15.41 14.03
N VAL A 90 15.45 -15.69 15.33
CA VAL A 90 15.74 -17.03 15.85
C VAL A 90 14.56 -17.94 15.48
N GLY A 91 14.74 -18.81 14.48
CA GLY A 91 13.69 -19.70 13.96
C GLY A 91 13.42 -19.60 12.44
N GLY A 92 14.21 -18.83 11.68
CA GLY A 92 14.14 -18.84 10.21
C GLY A 92 12.96 -18.09 9.60
N LEU A 93 12.39 -17.13 10.33
CA LEU A 93 11.32 -16.27 9.83
C LEU A 93 11.84 -15.37 8.70
N ILE A 94 11.09 -15.33 7.59
CA ILE A 94 11.38 -14.48 6.43
C ILE A 94 10.60 -13.18 6.61
N ASN A 95 11.32 -12.07 6.76
CA ASN A 95 10.76 -10.74 6.70
C ASN A 95 10.74 -10.28 5.24
N VAL A 96 9.55 -9.95 4.75
CA VAL A 96 9.38 -9.45 3.39
C VAL A 96 8.99 -7.98 3.49
N VAL A 97 9.83 -7.14 2.90
CA VAL A 97 9.55 -5.71 2.72
C VAL A 97 8.85 -5.55 1.38
N LEU A 98 7.57 -5.19 1.45
CA LEU A 98 6.75 -4.87 0.29
C LEU A 98 6.68 -3.36 0.11
N GLY A 99 6.82 -2.91 -1.14
CA GLY A 99 6.67 -1.51 -1.53
C GLY A 99 5.60 -1.35 -2.60
N PRO A 100 4.91 -0.19 -2.62
CA PRO A 100 4.03 0.16 -3.73
C PRO A 100 4.89 0.42 -4.98
N THR A 101 4.42 0.01 -6.15
CA THR A 101 5.11 0.33 -7.42
C THR A 101 4.56 1.61 -8.05
N SER A 102 3.24 1.71 -8.12
CA SER A 102 2.53 2.83 -8.72
C SER A 102 1.16 2.96 -8.08
N PHE A 103 0.73 4.18 -7.78
CA PHE A 103 -0.60 4.45 -7.26
C PHE A 103 -1.52 4.85 -8.42
N ILE A 104 -2.61 4.11 -8.57
CA ILE A 104 -3.67 4.39 -9.54
C ILE A 104 -4.97 4.69 -8.82
N LEU A 105 -5.68 5.69 -9.30
CA LEU A 105 -6.99 6.04 -8.77
C LEU A 105 -8.02 5.00 -9.21
N ASN A 106 -8.62 4.32 -8.24
CA ASN A 106 -9.60 3.28 -8.49
C ASN A 106 -10.94 3.64 -7.86
N PHE A 107 -11.93 3.86 -8.72
CA PHE A 107 -13.31 4.19 -8.36
C PHE A 107 -14.18 2.96 -8.09
N ASN A 108 -13.66 1.73 -8.20
CA ASN A 108 -14.40 0.51 -7.83
C ASN A 108 -14.09 0.06 -6.38
N LEU A 109 -13.31 0.84 -5.62
CA LEU A 109 -12.94 0.56 -4.23
C LEU A 109 -13.68 1.43 -3.20
N ILE A 110 -14.68 2.19 -3.67
CA ILE A 110 -15.65 2.94 -2.86
C ILE A 110 -16.81 2.05 -2.44
#